data_AF-A0A074X995-F1
#
_entry.id   AF-A0A074X995-F1
#
_cell.length_a   1.000
_cell.length_b   1.000
_cell.length_c   1.000
_cell.angle_alpha   90.00
_cell.angle_beta   90.00
_cell.angle_gamma   90.00
#
_symmetry.space_group_name_H-M   'P 1'
#
loop_
_entity.id
_entity.type
_entity.pdbx_description
1 polymer ?
#
loop_
_entity_poly.entity_id
_entity_poly.type
_entity_poly.pdbx_seq_one_letter_code
_entity_poly.pdbx_strand_id
1 'polypeptide(L)' 'MAPYSGTTAAGFGAVAGIFALFFFADIPRVRKDIMQKVPFIGDHFVKEIAPEDNPF' A
#
# COMPACT_ATOMS: atom_id res chain seq x y z
N MET A 1 25.11 -26.94 -4.14
CA MET A 1 23.73 -26.49 -4.44
C MET A 1 23.54 -25.14 -3.77
N ALA A 2 23.08 -24.10 -4.48
CA ALA A 2 23.05 -22.72 -3.98
C ALA A 2 21.64 -22.31 -3.51
N PRO A 3 21.28 -22.49 -2.23
CA PRO A 3 19.99 -22.06 -1.66
C PRO A 3 19.90 -20.54 -1.39
N TYR A 4 20.94 -19.76 -1.67
CA TYR A 4 21.05 -18.35 -1.27
C TYR A 4 20.32 -17.39 -2.21
N SER A 5 20.26 -17.69 -3.51
CA SER A 5 19.68 -16.77 -4.51
C SER A 5 18.16 -16.65 -4.40
N GLY A 6 17.47 -17.75 -4.08
CA GLY A 6 16.01 -17.77 -3.95
C GLY A 6 15.51 -16.99 -2.73
N THR A 7 16.14 -17.18 -1.57
CA THR A 7 15.81 -16.44 -0.33
C THR A 7 16.13 -14.96 -0.47
N THR A 8 17.24 -14.62 -1.13
CA THR A 8 17.63 -13.23 -1.42
C THR A 8 16.64 -12.56 -2.36
N ALA A 9 16.29 -13.22 -3.47
CA ALA A 9 15.31 -12.70 -4.43
C ALA A 9 13.91 -12.52 -3.79
N ALA A 10 13.48 -13.45 -2.94
CA ALA A 10 12.25 -13.31 -2.18
C ALA A 10 12.27 -12.09 -1.24
N GLY A 11 13.40 -11.85 -0.55
CA GLY A 11 13.59 -10.67 0.28
C GLY A 11 13.47 -9.37 -0.51
N PHE A 12 14.14 -9.28 -1.66
CA PHE A 12 14.03 -8.12 -2.55
C PHE A 12 12.60 -7.94 -3.09
N GLY A 13 11.93 -9.03 -3.48
CA GLY A 13 10.54 -8.98 -3.96
C GLY A 13 9.57 -8.49 -2.89
N ALA A 14 9.73 -8.94 -1.65
CA ALA A 14 8.90 -8.48 -0.53
C ALA A 14 9.08 -6.98 -0.28
N VAL A 15 10.33 -6.51 -0.19
CA VAL A 15 10.61 -5.09 0.05
C VAL A 15 10.12 -4.22 -1.12
N ALA A 16 10.35 -4.65 -2.36
CA ALA A 16 9.86 -3.94 -3.54
C ALA A 16 8.33 -3.88 -3.58
N GLY A 17 7.64 -4.97 -3.21
CA GLY A 17 6.19 -5.01 -3.09
C GLY A 17 5.66 -4.04 -2.03
N ILE A 18 6.24 -4.05 -0.83
CA ILE A 18 5.88 -3.09 0.24
C ILE A 18 6.13 -1.66 -0.25
N PHE A 19 7.31 -1.39 -0.81
CA PHE A 19 7.65 -0.07 -1.35
C PHE A 19 6.60 0.39 -2.39
N ALA A 20 6.21 -0.48 -3.33
CA ALA A 20 5.22 -0.13 -4.35
C ALA A 20 3.85 0.21 -3.73
N LEU A 21 3.40 -0.53 -2.72
CA LEU A 21 2.13 -0.23 -2.02
C LEU A 21 2.14 1.17 -1.40
N PHE A 22 3.23 1.54 -0.72
CA PHE A 22 3.37 2.87 -0.11
C PHE A 22 3.56 3.97 -1.16
N PHE A 23 4.38 3.73 -2.19
CA PHE A 23 4.62 4.69 -3.26
C PHE A 23 3.34 5.04 -4.03
N PHE A 24 2.46 4.05 -4.24
CA PHE A 24 1.17 4.24 -4.92
C PHE A 24 0.00 4.51 -3.98
N ALA A 25 0.23 4.73 -2.68
CA ALA A 25 -0.83 4.94 -1.70
C ALA A 25 -1.68 6.20 -1.98
N ASP A 26 -1.18 7.15 -2.76
CA ASP A 26 -1.94 8.35 -3.17
C ASP A 26 -2.91 8.10 -4.33
N ILE A 27 -2.73 7.00 -5.08
CA ILE A 27 -3.67 6.63 -6.15
C ILE A 27 -4.99 6.23 -5.49
N PRO A 28 -6.13 6.88 -5.80
CA PRO A 28 -7.39 6.68 -5.08
C PRO A 28 -7.84 5.23 -5.01
N ARG A 29 -7.57 4.45 -6.07
CA ARG A 29 -7.89 3.02 -6.13
C ARG A 29 -7.01 2.18 -5.21
N VAL A 30 -5.69 2.40 -5.22
CA VAL A 30 -4.76 1.68 -4.34
C VAL A 30 -5.05 2.01 -2.87
N ARG A 31 -5.32 3.29 -2.57
CA ARG A 31 -5.65 3.73 -1.21
C ARG A 31 -6.90 3.03 -0.67
N LYS A 32 -8.01 3.12 -1.40
CA LYS A 32 -9.32 2.59 -0.96
C LYS A 32 -9.38 1.07 -0.98
N ASP A 33 -8.80 0.44 -2.00
CA ASP A 33 -8.98 -1.00 -2.20
C ASP A 33 -7.94 -1.84 -1.46
N ILE A 34 -6.76 -1.29 -1.17
CA ILE A 34 -5.65 -2.00 -0.53
C ILE A 34 -5.27 -1.35 0.80
N MET A 35 -4.77 -0.11 0.79
CA MET A 35 -4.15 0.50 1.98
C MET A 35 -5.13 0.63 3.15
N GLN A 36 -6.37 1.06 2.89
CA GLN A 36 -7.42 1.19 3.91
C GLN A 36 -7.89 -0.16 4.49
N LYS A 37 -7.57 -1.29 3.85
CA LYS A 37 -7.92 -2.63 4.35
C LYS A 37 -6.79 -3.28 5.15
N VAL A 38 -5.63 -2.62 5.25
CA VAL A 38 -4.51 -3.14 6.04
C VAL A 38 -4.87 -3.01 7.53
N PRO A 39 -4.84 -4.10 8.31
CA PRO A 39 -5.11 -4.03 9.74
C PRO A 39 -4.11 -3.10 10.43
N PHE A 40 -4.52 -2.48 11.53
CA PHE A 40 -3.73 -1.54 12.34
C PHE A 40 -3.42 -0.17 11.72
N ILE A 41 -3.19 -0.08 10.41
CA ILE A 41 -2.79 1.18 9.75
C ILE A 41 -3.77 1.71 8.71
N GLY A 42 -4.80 0.96 8.35
CA GLY A 42 -5.73 1.32 7.27
C GLY A 42 -6.45 2.65 7.50
N ASP A 43 -6.79 2.95 8.74
CA ASP A 43 -7.49 4.19 9.12
C ASP A 43 -6.67 5.45 8.82
N HIS A 44 -5.33 5.36 8.83
CA HIS A 44 -4.46 6.49 8.47
C HIS A 44 -4.55 6.88 6.99
N PHE A 45 -5.08 5.99 6.14
CA PHE A 45 -5.23 6.24 4.70
C PHE A 45 -6.66 6.67 4.34
N VAL A 46 -7.55 6.85 5.32
CA VAL A 46 -8.88 7.41 5.11
C VAL A 46 -8.76 8.91 4.92
N LYS A 47 -9.11 9.37 3.71
CA LYS A 47 -9.24 10.80 3.42
C LYS A 47 -10.71 11.16 3.58
N GLU A 48 -11.06 11.71 4.74
CA GLU A 48 -12.36 12.34 4.95
C GLU A 48 -12.44 13.61 4.10
N ILE A 49 -13.53 13.73 3.35
CA ILE A 49 -13.90 14.92 2.59
C ILE A 49 -15.23 15.34 3.18
N ALA A 50 -15.29 16.54 3.76
CA ALA A 50 -16.54 17.05 4.30
C ALA A 50 -17.55 17.23 3.15
N PRO A 51 -18.84 16.92 3.36
CA PRO A 51 -19.86 17.05 2.30
C PRO A 51 -19.94 18.47 1.73
N GLU A 52 -19.68 19.49 2.54
CA GLU A 52 -19.63 20.91 2.16
C GLU A 52 -18.44 21.27 1.27
N ASP A 53 -17.34 20.51 1.36
CA ASP A 53 -16.14 20.69 0.52
C ASP A 53 -16.24 19.92 -0.82
N ASN A 54 -17.34 19.21 -1.06
CA ASN A 54 -17.58 18.46 -2.28
C ASN A 54 -18.57 19.20 -3.20
N PRO A 55 -18.10 19.82 -4.30
CA PRO A 55 -18.96 20.56 -5.24
C PRO A 55 -19.77 19.65 -6.19
N PHE A 56 -19.85 18.34 -5.94
CA PHE A 56 -20.57 17.32 -6.72
C PHE A 56 -21.43 16.41 -5.84
#